data_AF-A0A2A2WQA0-F1
#
_entry.id   AF-A0A2A2WQA0-F1
#
_cell.length_a   1.000
_cell.length_b   1.000
_cell.length_c   1.000
_cell.angle_alpha   90.00
_cell.angle_beta   90.00
_cell.angle_gamma   90.00
#
_symmetry.space_group_name_H-M   'P 1'
#
loop_
_entity.id
_entity.type
_entity.pdbx_description
1 polymer ?
#
loop_
_entity_poly.entity_id
_entity_poly.type
_entity_poly.pdbx_seq_one_letter_code
_entity_poly.pdbx_strand_id
1 'polypeptide(L)'
;MTGGDGYRYPFPPPGRGNSFFIKRAGCARLQKEKNMTSGGFLGLDPELVGQMATRFDAEAQNIQNLISQMNSVVSSNIPANWKGSDAQQFQGEWESTLVPQLRNVEQALRQASTTARRNISAQQSTSSQV
;
A
#
# COMPACT_ATOMS: atom_id res chain seq x y z
N MET A 1 7.62 2.52 -49.57
CA MET A 1 8.40 1.52 -48.81
C MET A 1 8.50 2.02 -47.38
N THR A 2 7.80 1.34 -46.49
CA THR A 2 7.57 1.69 -45.09
C THR A 2 8.71 1.15 -44.22
N GLY A 3 9.44 2.02 -43.54
CA GLY A 3 10.43 1.65 -42.51
C GLY A 3 10.13 2.42 -41.24
N GLY A 4 9.26 1.86 -40.41
CA GLY A 4 8.95 2.38 -39.07
C GLY A 4 9.91 1.77 -38.07
N ASP A 5 10.91 2.54 -37.66
CA ASP A 5 11.89 2.13 -36.66
C ASP A 5 11.57 2.75 -35.29
N GLY A 6 10.96 1.92 -34.44
CA GLY A 6 11.39 1.79 -33.05
C GLY A 6 11.06 2.92 -32.07
N TYR A 7 9.79 3.06 -31.69
CA TYR A 7 9.46 3.60 -30.37
C TYR A 7 9.98 2.64 -29.29
N ARG A 8 11.20 2.90 -28.80
CA ARG A 8 11.78 2.21 -27.65
C ARG A 8 11.15 2.77 -26.38
N TYR A 9 10.02 2.17 -25.98
CA TYR A 9 9.37 2.41 -24.69
C TYR A 9 10.33 2.03 -23.53
N PRO A 10 10.66 2.92 -22.58
CA PRO A 10 11.48 2.55 -21.42
C PRO A 10 10.66 2.19 -20.17
N PHE A 11 9.42 1.72 -20.30
CA PHE A 11 8.64 1.22 -19.15
C PHE A 11 7.76 0.00 -19.54
N PRO A 12 7.88 -1.15 -18.86
CA PRO A 12 7.04 -2.33 -19.10
C PRO A 12 5.65 -2.21 -18.42
N PRO A 13 4.59 -2.82 -19.00
CA PRO A 13 3.24 -2.83 -18.42
C PRO A 13 3.07 -3.81 -17.25
N PRO A 14 2.17 -3.56 -16.27
CA PRO A 14 1.90 -4.49 -15.16
C PRO A 14 0.74 -5.46 -15.46
N GLY A 15 0.95 -6.76 -15.19
CA GLY A 15 -0.07 -7.83 -15.14
C GLY A 15 0.57 -9.22 -15.30
N ARG A 16 0.13 -10.36 -14.72
CA ARG A 16 -1.01 -10.84 -13.91
C ARG A 16 -0.53 -12.12 -13.16
N GLY A 17 -1.28 -12.59 -12.15
CA GLY A 17 -1.05 -13.84 -11.37
C GLY A 17 -0.96 -15.13 -12.21
N ASN A 18 -0.79 -16.34 -11.67
CA ASN A 18 -1.24 -16.88 -10.38
C ASN A 18 -0.61 -18.28 -10.12
N SER A 19 -0.58 -18.69 -8.85
CA SER A 19 -0.82 -20.05 -8.31
C SER A 19 0.23 -21.19 -8.21
N PHE A 20 0.10 -21.86 -7.04
CA PHE A 20 0.35 -23.27 -6.69
C PHE A 20 1.79 -23.76 -6.56
N PHE A 21 2.21 -24.10 -5.32
CA PHE A 21 2.55 -25.47 -4.94
C PHE A 21 2.47 -25.64 -3.40
N ILE A 22 1.52 -26.47 -2.96
CA ILE A 22 1.39 -26.91 -1.57
C ILE A 22 2.20 -28.21 -1.44
N LYS A 23 3.19 -28.25 -0.55
CA LYS A 23 3.78 -29.50 -0.05
C LYS A 23 3.48 -29.62 1.45
N ARG A 24 2.60 -30.58 1.78
CA ARG A 24 2.30 -31.03 3.14
C ARG A 24 3.44 -31.90 3.65
N ALA A 25 3.91 -31.64 4.86
CA ALA A 25 4.61 -32.61 5.71
C ALA A 25 4.50 -32.17 7.19
N GLY A 26 4.16 -33.12 8.07
CA GLY A 26 4.35 -32.97 9.53
C GLY A 26 3.08 -33.10 10.38
N CYS A 27 2.74 -34.34 10.76
CA CYS A 27 1.88 -34.63 11.91
C CYS A 27 2.59 -34.26 13.23
N ALA A 28 1.76 -34.05 14.25
CA ALA A 28 2.03 -34.07 15.70
C ALA A 28 2.25 -32.71 16.40
N ARG A 29 1.18 -32.19 17.03
CA ARG A 29 1.26 -31.76 18.44
C ARG A 29 -0.13 -31.72 19.09
N LEU A 30 -0.23 -32.39 20.23
CA LEU A 30 -1.35 -32.39 21.16
C LEU A 30 -1.53 -30.99 21.81
N GLN A 31 -2.75 -30.45 21.77
CA GLN A 31 -3.28 -29.56 22.82
C GLN A 31 -4.77 -29.91 23.01
N LYS A 32 -4.98 -30.86 23.92
CA LYS A 32 -6.26 -31.19 24.51
C LYS A 32 -6.72 -30.01 25.37
N GLU A 33 -7.85 -29.43 24.98
CA GLU A 33 -8.88 -28.84 25.84
C GLU A 33 -8.43 -27.77 26.85
N LYS A 34 -8.39 -26.52 26.39
CA LYS A 34 -8.90 -25.41 27.21
C LYS A 34 -10.29 -25.05 26.69
N ASN A 35 -11.29 -25.53 27.43
CA ASN A 35 -12.67 -25.06 27.48
C ASN A 35 -12.76 -23.58 27.08
N MET A 36 -13.44 -23.30 25.97
CA MET A 36 -14.83 -22.89 26.00
C MET A 36 -14.99 -21.55 26.73
N THR A 37 -14.80 -20.46 25.99
CA THR A 37 -15.81 -19.43 25.68
C THR A 37 -15.05 -18.26 25.02
N SER A 38 -14.77 -18.34 23.71
CA SER A 38 -14.58 -17.11 22.94
C SER A 38 -15.97 -16.76 22.42
N GLY A 39 -16.73 -16.05 23.25
CA GLY A 39 -18.05 -15.57 22.88
C GLY A 39 -17.95 -14.87 21.54
N GLY A 40 -18.86 -15.21 20.62
CA GLY A 40 -18.98 -14.53 19.35
C GLY A 40 -19.20 -13.04 19.59
N PHE A 41 -18.13 -12.26 19.46
CA PHE A 41 -18.16 -10.81 19.62
C PHE A 41 -17.74 -10.19 18.28
N LEU A 42 -18.70 -10.17 17.34
CA LEU A 42 -18.65 -9.49 16.03
C LEU A 42 -17.32 -9.55 15.26
N GLY A 43 -17.02 -10.72 14.68
CA GLY A 43 -16.46 -10.88 13.32
C GLY A 43 -15.06 -10.34 12.96
N LEU A 44 -14.39 -9.58 13.83
CA LEU A 44 -13.09 -8.96 13.57
C LEU A 44 -12.04 -9.56 14.51
N ASP A 45 -10.94 -10.08 13.96
CA ASP A 45 -9.76 -10.44 14.75
C ASP A 45 -8.96 -9.15 15.07
N PRO A 46 -8.86 -8.73 16.34
CA PRO A 46 -8.19 -7.48 16.70
C PRO A 46 -6.67 -7.53 16.46
N GLU A 47 -6.05 -8.71 16.51
CA GLU A 47 -4.62 -8.87 16.20
C GLU A 47 -4.40 -8.64 14.71
N LEU A 48 -5.17 -9.32 13.86
CA LEU A 48 -5.10 -9.17 12.41
C LEU A 48 -5.32 -7.72 11.97
N VAL A 49 -6.33 -7.05 12.54
CA VAL A 49 -6.62 -5.65 12.20
C VAL A 49 -5.54 -4.70 12.72
N GLY A 50 -4.92 -5.02 13.85
CA GLY A 50 -3.75 -4.27 14.34
C GLY A 50 -2.56 -4.38 13.40
N GLN A 51 -2.30 -5.57 12.85
CA GLN A 51 -1.27 -5.80 11.84
C GLN A 51 -1.59 -5.03 10.54
N MET A 52 -2.86 -5.05 10.10
CA MET A 52 -3.30 -4.27 8.93
C MET A 52 -3.11 -2.77 9.12
N ALA A 53 -3.50 -2.22 10.28
CA ALA A 53 -3.33 -0.80 10.59
C ALA A 53 -1.85 -0.39 10.53
N THR A 54 -0.98 -1.21 11.14
CA THR A 54 0.48 -1.00 11.12
C THR A 54 1.02 -1.01 9.69
N ARG A 55 0.54 -1.94 8.85
CA ARG A 55 0.95 -2.01 7.45
C ARG A 55 0.48 -0.79 6.65
N PHE A 56 -0.76 -0.33 6.85
CA PHE A 56 -1.25 0.88 6.18
C PHE A 56 -0.44 2.12 6.56
N ASP A 57 -0.04 2.26 7.82
CA ASP A 57 0.83 3.37 8.23
C ASP A 57 2.23 3.28 7.59
N ALA A 58 2.81 2.08 7.53
CA ALA A 58 4.11 1.87 6.88
C ALA A 58 4.05 2.21 5.38
N GLU A 59 3.01 1.78 4.67
CA GLU A 59 2.86 2.09 3.24
C GLU A 59 2.57 3.56 3.00
N ALA A 60 1.82 4.24 3.88
CA ALA A 60 1.65 5.68 3.81
C ALA A 60 3.00 6.42 3.93
N GLN A 61 3.85 6.01 4.87
CA GLN A 61 5.20 6.57 5.00
C GLN A 61 6.07 6.28 3.75
N ASN A 62 5.96 5.08 3.17
CA ASN A 62 6.66 4.74 1.94
C ASN A 62 6.25 5.66 0.77
N ILE A 63 4.95 5.94 0.63
CA ILE A 63 4.45 6.88 -0.39
C ILE A 63 4.98 8.29 -0.14
N GLN A 64 4.98 8.77 1.09
CA GLN A 64 5.54 10.08 1.44
C GLN A 64 7.03 10.19 1.05
N ASN A 65 7.80 9.14 1.33
CA ASN A 65 9.22 9.06 0.96
C ASN A 65 9.40 9.02 -0.56
N LEU A 66 8.58 8.23 -1.26
CA LEU A 66 8.58 8.13 -2.72
C LEU A 66 8.30 9.50 -3.36
N ILE A 67 7.28 10.22 -2.91
CA ILE A 67 6.96 11.58 -3.39
C ILE A 67 8.18 12.50 -3.23
N SER A 68 8.83 12.46 -2.06
CA SER A 68 9.98 13.31 -1.76
C SER A 68 11.19 12.99 -2.66
N GLN A 69 11.49 11.71 -2.85
CA GLN A 69 12.57 11.26 -3.74
C GLN A 69 12.28 11.63 -5.20
N MET A 70 11.06 11.39 -5.68
CA MET A 70 10.67 11.69 -7.05
C MET A 70 10.62 13.19 -7.32
N ASN A 71 10.16 14.01 -6.37
CA ASN A 71 10.26 15.46 -6.48
C ASN A 71 11.71 15.92 -6.68
N SER A 72 12.65 15.37 -5.90
CA SER A 72 14.08 15.67 -6.06
C SER A 72 14.60 15.25 -7.43
N VAL A 73 14.20 14.07 -7.91
CA VAL A 73 14.59 13.58 -9.25
C VAL A 73 14.04 14.49 -10.35
N VAL A 74 12.76 14.85 -10.28
CA VAL A 74 12.09 15.71 -11.26
C VAL A 74 12.72 17.10 -11.27
N SER A 75 12.88 17.73 -10.10
CA SER A 75 13.45 19.07 -10.01
C SER A 75 14.92 19.14 -10.41
N SER A 76 15.69 18.07 -10.17
CA SER A 76 17.15 18.08 -10.38
C SER A 76 17.55 17.55 -11.76
N ASN A 77 16.89 16.50 -12.27
CA ASN A 77 17.32 15.81 -13.49
C ASN A 77 16.66 16.34 -14.76
N ILE A 78 15.42 16.84 -14.69
CA ILE A 78 14.75 17.37 -15.88
C ILE A 78 15.54 18.56 -16.44
N PRO A 79 15.89 19.61 -15.66
CA PRO A 79 16.60 20.76 -16.22
C PRO A 79 17.98 20.41 -16.82
N ALA A 80 18.63 19.38 -16.28
CA ALA A 80 19.97 18.95 -16.66
C ALA A 80 19.99 18.03 -17.90
N ASN A 81 19.05 17.08 -18.00
CA ASN A 81 19.11 15.99 -18.98
C ASN A 81 17.97 16.03 -20.01
N TRP A 82 16.88 16.76 -19.73
CA TRP A 82 15.70 16.80 -20.57
C TRP A 82 15.18 18.23 -20.74
N LYS A 83 15.51 18.83 -21.89
CA LYS A 83 15.13 20.22 -22.22
C LYS A 83 14.02 20.22 -23.27
N GLY A 84 13.18 21.25 -23.26
CA GLY A 84 12.11 21.46 -24.26
C GLY A 84 10.72 21.61 -23.62
N SER A 85 9.71 21.78 -24.47
CA SER A 85 8.30 21.93 -24.05
C SER A 85 7.79 20.73 -23.25
N ASP A 86 8.18 19.52 -23.67
CA ASP A 86 7.68 18.28 -23.08
C ASP A 86 8.16 18.09 -21.64
N ALA A 87 9.40 18.51 -21.37
CA ALA A 87 9.99 18.53 -20.03
C ALA A 87 9.22 19.46 -19.09
N GLN A 88 8.88 20.66 -19.57
CA GLN A 88 8.09 21.63 -18.82
C GLN A 88 6.65 21.15 -18.60
N GLN A 89 6.06 20.53 -19.62
CA GLN A 89 4.71 19.97 -19.51
C GLN A 89 4.66 18.85 -18.47
N PHE A 90 5.61 17.90 -18.51
CA PHE A 90 5.66 16.82 -17.54
C PHE A 90 5.95 17.33 -16.12
N GLN A 91 6.86 18.29 -15.95
CA GLN A 91 7.08 18.90 -14.64
C GLN A 91 5.79 19.54 -14.11
N GLY A 92 5.06 20.27 -14.96
CA GLY A 92 3.76 20.83 -14.62
C GLY A 92 2.73 19.77 -14.24
N GLU A 93 2.62 18.68 -15.01
CA GLU A 93 1.72 17.56 -14.72
C GLU A 93 2.08 16.85 -13.41
N TRP A 94 3.38 16.63 -13.17
CA TRP A 94 3.89 16.01 -11.96
C TRP A 94 3.49 16.80 -10.72
N GLU A 95 3.75 18.11 -10.71
CA GLU A 95 3.47 18.98 -9.58
C GLU A 95 1.96 19.21 -9.38
N SER A 96 1.20 19.38 -10.47
CA SER A 96 -0.22 19.77 -10.41
C SER A 96 -1.19 18.60 -10.24
N THR A 97 -0.82 17.41 -10.71
CA THR A 97 -1.75 16.27 -10.83
C THR A 97 -1.23 15.04 -10.09
N LEU A 98 -0.02 14.57 -10.42
CA LEU A 98 0.47 13.29 -9.91
C LEU A 98 0.81 13.36 -8.41
N VAL A 99 1.51 14.40 -7.97
CA VAL A 99 1.83 14.59 -6.54
C VAL A 99 0.57 14.68 -5.68
N PRO A 100 -0.45 15.50 -6.01
CA PRO A 100 -1.72 15.51 -5.28
C PRO A 100 -2.41 14.14 -5.22
N GLN A 101 -2.43 13.39 -6.32
CA GLN A 101 -3.03 12.05 -6.35
C GLN A 101 -2.32 11.09 -5.39
N LEU A 102 -0.98 11.08 -5.38
CA LEU A 102 -0.20 10.24 -4.46
C LEU A 102 -0.44 10.65 -3.00
N ARG A 103 -0.56 11.96 -2.70
CA ARG A 103 -0.92 12.44 -1.37
C ARG A 103 -2.32 12.01 -0.96
N ASN A 104 -3.28 11.97 -1.89
CA ASN A 104 -4.63 11.47 -1.59
C ASN A 104 -4.60 9.98 -1.22
N VAL A 105 -3.76 9.17 -1.89
CA VAL A 105 -3.56 7.76 -1.53
C VAL A 105 -2.92 7.63 -0.15
N GLU A 106 -1.87 8.41 0.13
CA GLU A 106 -1.25 8.46 1.46
C GLU A 106 -2.29 8.74 2.55
N GLN A 107 -3.10 9.78 2.37
CA GLN A 107 -4.15 10.17 3.32
C GLN A 107 -5.20 9.08 3.50
N ALA A 108 -5.62 8.43 2.42
CA ALA A 108 -6.58 7.33 2.47
C ALA A 108 -6.03 6.15 3.30
N LEU A 109 -4.75 5.80 3.14
CA LEU A 109 -4.10 4.74 3.92
C LEU A 109 -4.01 5.11 5.42
N ARG A 110 -3.64 6.36 5.73
CA ARG A 110 -3.63 6.85 7.14
C ARG A 110 -5.02 6.83 7.77
N GLN A 111 -6.04 7.19 7.00
CA GLN A 111 -7.44 7.14 7.45
C GLN A 111 -7.90 5.70 7.68
N ALA A 112 -7.50 4.77 6.81
CA ALA A 112 -7.78 3.35 6.98
C ALA A 112 -7.12 2.79 8.26
N SER A 113 -5.85 3.10 8.51
CA SER A 113 -5.16 2.74 9.77
C SER A 113 -5.89 3.29 11.00
N THR A 114 -6.25 4.58 10.97
CA THR A 114 -6.96 5.23 12.07
C THR A 114 -8.30 4.57 12.34
N THR A 115 -9.05 4.22 11.29
CA THR A 115 -10.34 3.55 11.41
C THR A 115 -10.19 2.14 11.97
N ALA A 116 -9.20 1.38 11.48
CA ALA A 116 -8.88 0.04 11.99
C ALA A 116 -8.55 0.06 13.49
N ARG A 117 -7.71 1.00 13.93
CA ARG A 117 -7.37 1.19 15.35
C ARG A 117 -8.58 1.56 16.20
N ARG A 118 -9.44 2.46 15.72
CA ARG A 118 -10.69 2.84 16.42
C ARG A 118 -11.62 1.64 16.61
N ASN A 119 -11.76 0.79 15.59
CA ASN A 119 -12.61 -0.40 15.66
C ASN A 119 -12.10 -1.38 16.73
N ILE A 120 -10.78 -1.58 16.85
CA ILE A 120 -10.19 -2.40 17.90
C ILE A 120 -10.47 -1.83 19.28
N SER A 121 -10.26 -0.52 19.48
CA SER A 121 -10.50 0.13 20.78
C SER A 121 -11.96 0.02 21.22
N ALA A 122 -12.91 0.17 20.28
CA ALA A 122 -14.34 0.01 20.56
C ALA A 122 -14.71 -1.42 20.94
N GLN A 123 -14.07 -2.43 20.32
CA GLN A 123 -14.27 -3.83 20.70
C GLN A 123 -13.69 -4.11 22.09
N GLN A 124 -12.51 -3.60 22.41
CA GLN A 124 -11.90 -3.75 23.73
C GLN A 124 -12.76 -3.14 24.84
N SER A 125 -13.32 -1.93 24.63
CA SER A 125 -14.20 -1.29 25.62
C SER A 125 -15.50 -2.07 25.82
N THR A 126 -16.10 -2.59 24.74
CA THR A 126 -17.35 -3.32 24.86
C THR A 126 -17.15 -4.69 25.49
N SER A 127 -16.08 -5.42 25.14
CA SER A 127 -15.72 -6.70 25.77
C SER A 127 -15.34 -6.57 27.25
N SER A 128 -14.94 -5.38 27.71
CA SER A 128 -14.67 -5.12 29.14
C SER A 128 -15.92 -4.77 29.96
N GLN A 129 -17.08 -4.60 29.32
CA GLN A 129 -18.34 -4.17 29.94
C GLN A 129 -19.42 -5.26 29.99
N VAL A 130 -19.10 -6.49 29.60
CA VAL A 130 -19.97 -7.69 29.66
C VAL A 130 -19.28 -8.80 30.42
#